data_AF-A0A2T9KCY4-F1
#
_entry.id   AF-A0A2T9KCY4-F1
#
_cell.length_a   1.000
_cell.length_b   1.000
_cell.length_c   1.000
_cell.angle_alpha   90.00
_cell.angle_beta   90.00
_cell.angle_gamma   90.00
#
_symmetry.space_group_name_H-M   'P 1'
#
loop_
_entity.id
_entity.type
_entity.pdbx_description
1 polymer ?
#
loop_
_entity_poly.entity_id
_entity_poly.type
_entity_poly.pdbx_seq_one_letter_code
_entity_poly.pdbx_strand_id
1 'polypeptide(L)'
;MPAESRFVGNSIEELLVALAEGVREAQLALNSGPKVDASGAPIGGYQLPFLDFSIKVDMQTKADSGGRPIALLFTAKDQNSTNQQVSSTISGRLVATPPGEGLPTPRIAVSGGGNIGGTATLSIVVTNSAGEVLANQPIELNIDDAASVTLSAARGVANFVRQPGTRLQQALLRTDANGRATATLSIVKEPARAVVVVVASIGAYSGRGVVGMEEVG
;
A
#
# COMPACT_ATOMS: atom_id res chain seq x y z
N MET A 1 -12.88 -9.11 40.94
CA MET A 1 -12.06 -7.98 40.46
C MET A 1 -12.81 -6.68 40.73
N PRO A 2 -12.28 -5.76 41.55
CA PRO A 2 -12.98 -4.54 41.95
C PRO A 2 -13.18 -3.58 40.76
N ALA A 3 -14.27 -2.80 40.78
CA ALA A 3 -14.70 -1.92 39.70
C ALA A 3 -13.65 -0.85 39.32
N GLU A 4 -12.85 -0.40 40.29
CA GLU A 4 -11.74 0.55 40.10
C GLU A 4 -10.68 0.04 39.12
N SER A 5 -10.35 -1.25 39.18
CA SER A 5 -9.36 -1.86 38.28
C SER A 5 -9.84 -1.95 36.83
N ARG A 6 -11.16 -2.01 36.60
CA ARG A 6 -11.74 -2.05 35.24
C ARG A 6 -11.76 -0.67 34.58
N PHE A 7 -12.08 0.38 35.33
CA PHE A 7 -12.06 1.75 34.82
C PHE A 7 -10.65 2.18 34.41
N VAL A 8 -9.65 1.83 35.22
CA VAL A 8 -8.22 2.09 34.91
C VAL A 8 -7.76 1.38 33.65
N GLY A 9 -8.15 0.12 33.46
CA GLY A 9 -7.84 -0.63 32.24
C GLY A 9 -8.38 0.05 30.98
N ASN A 10 -9.65 0.46 31.01
CA ASN A 10 -10.31 1.08 29.86
C ASN A 10 -9.71 2.45 29.50
N SER A 11 -9.43 3.32 30.48
CA SER A 11 -8.84 4.65 30.19
C SER A 11 -7.40 4.57 29.68
N ILE A 12 -6.64 3.56 30.11
CA ILE A 12 -5.29 3.30 29.58
C ILE A 12 -5.37 2.80 28.13
N GLU A 13 -6.31 1.91 27.84
CA GLU A 13 -6.54 1.41 26.48
C GLU A 13 -6.90 2.55 25.52
N GLU A 14 -7.82 3.42 25.90
CA GLU A 14 -8.20 4.60 25.11
C GLU A 14 -7.02 5.55 24.87
N LEU A 15 -6.17 5.79 25.87
CA LEU A 15 -4.97 6.61 25.72
C LEU A 15 -3.94 5.98 24.77
N LEU A 16 -3.75 4.66 24.84
CA LEU A 16 -2.84 3.94 23.94
C LEU A 16 -3.34 3.94 22.50
N VAL A 17 -4.66 3.81 22.29
CA VAL A 17 -5.29 3.94 20.97
C VAL A 17 -5.09 5.35 20.41
N ALA A 18 -5.38 6.38 21.20
CA ALA A 18 -5.19 7.78 20.78
C ALA A 18 -3.73 8.11 20.44
N LEU A 19 -2.77 7.55 21.19
CA LEU A 19 -1.34 7.66 20.86
C LEU A 19 -0.98 6.97 19.55
N ALA A 20 -1.49 5.75 19.31
CA ALA A 20 -1.24 5.01 18.07
C ALA A 20 -1.82 5.74 16.85
N GLU A 21 -3.01 6.33 16.99
CA GLU A 21 -3.65 7.14 15.95
C GLU A 21 -2.86 8.43 15.70
N GLY A 22 -2.47 9.17 16.74
CA GLY A 22 -1.69 10.40 16.59
C GLY A 22 -0.33 10.18 15.92
N VAL A 23 0.35 9.06 16.22
CA VAL A 23 1.62 8.70 15.56
C VAL A 23 1.39 8.37 14.08
N ARG A 24 0.32 7.64 13.76
CA ARG A 24 -0.06 7.34 12.38
C ARG A 24 -0.33 8.63 11.59
N GLU A 25 -1.10 9.55 12.17
CA GLU A 25 -1.39 10.86 11.57
C GLU A 25 -0.11 11.70 11.35
N ALA A 26 0.79 11.72 12.33
CA ALA A 26 2.07 12.42 12.20
C ALA A 26 2.93 11.83 11.06
N GLN A 27 2.97 10.50 10.93
CA GLN A 27 3.68 9.85 9.82
C GLN A 27 3.02 10.12 8.47
N LEU A 28 1.68 10.18 8.41
CA LEU A 28 0.95 10.56 7.19
C LEU A 28 1.25 12.01 6.79
N ALA A 29 1.33 12.93 7.75
CA ALA A 29 1.70 14.32 7.50
C ALA A 29 3.17 14.48 7.05
N LEU A 30 4.09 13.68 7.59
CA LEU A 30 5.48 13.64 7.10
C LEU A 30 5.57 13.05 5.68
N ASN A 31 4.74 12.06 5.36
CA ASN A 31 4.70 11.42 4.05
C ASN A 31 4.07 12.29 2.94
N SER A 32 3.26 13.29 3.30
CA SER A 32 2.60 14.21 2.36
C SER A 32 3.49 15.37 1.91
N GLY A 33 4.70 15.47 2.47
CA GLY A 33 5.70 16.45 2.04
C GLY A 33 6.19 16.23 0.60
N PRO A 34 6.87 17.24 0.00
CA PRO A 34 7.43 17.13 -1.34
C PRO A 34 8.44 15.98 -1.41
N LYS A 35 8.24 15.05 -2.35
CA LYS A 35 9.14 13.90 -2.56
C LYS A 35 10.38 14.26 -3.38
N VAL A 36 10.38 15.44 -3.98
CA VAL A 36 11.43 15.94 -4.86
C VAL A 36 11.71 17.41 -4.54
N ASP A 37 12.96 17.81 -4.66
CA ASP A 37 13.36 19.21 -4.55
C ASP A 37 13.04 19.99 -5.84
N ALA A 38 13.33 21.29 -5.84
CA ALA A 38 13.10 22.16 -6.99
C ALA A 38 13.90 21.77 -8.25
N SER A 39 14.91 20.91 -8.12
CA SER A 39 15.72 20.37 -9.22
C SER A 39 15.23 18.99 -9.70
N GLY A 40 14.19 18.44 -9.08
CA GLY A 40 13.65 17.11 -9.37
C GLY A 40 14.43 15.97 -8.72
N ALA A 41 15.42 16.27 -7.86
CA ALA A 41 16.15 15.26 -7.12
C ALA A 41 15.30 14.72 -5.95
N PRO A 42 15.35 13.41 -5.66
CA PRO A 42 14.57 12.83 -4.57
C PRO A 42 15.07 13.35 -3.21
N ILE A 43 14.15 13.87 -2.40
CA ILE A 43 14.44 14.24 -1.02
C ILE A 43 14.30 12.97 -0.17
N GLY A 44 15.31 12.66 0.65
CA GLY A 44 15.26 11.53 1.58
C GLY A 44 14.04 11.64 2.50
N GLY A 45 13.11 10.70 2.39
CA GLY A 45 11.91 10.67 3.22
C GLY A 45 12.25 10.41 4.68
N TYR A 46 11.57 11.10 5.60
CA TYR A 46 11.70 10.86 7.03
C TYR A 46 10.62 9.87 7.48
N GLN A 47 11.06 8.73 8.00
CA GLN A 47 10.17 7.69 8.53
C GLN A 47 10.55 7.45 9.98
N LEU A 48 9.59 7.56 10.90
CA LEU A 48 9.81 7.28 12.32
C LEU A 48 9.96 5.77 12.48
N PRO A 49 11.15 5.24 12.81
CA PRO A 49 11.35 3.79 12.89
C PRO A 49 10.66 3.21 14.14
N PHE A 50 10.67 3.96 15.24
CA PHE A 50 9.98 3.63 16.48
C PHE A 50 9.74 4.90 17.32
N LEU A 51 8.69 4.87 18.15
CA LEU A 51 8.46 5.84 19.21
C LEU A 51 8.51 5.12 20.56
N ASP A 52 9.51 5.47 21.37
CA ASP A 52 9.57 5.06 22.77
C ASP A 52 8.76 6.05 23.61
N PHE A 53 7.87 5.53 24.46
CA PHE A 53 7.10 6.37 25.39
C PHE A 53 7.19 5.84 26.82
N SER A 54 7.09 6.76 27.77
CA SER A 54 6.96 6.48 29.20
C SER A 54 5.93 7.43 29.79
N ILE A 55 4.79 6.90 30.22
CA ILE A 55 3.68 7.67 30.78
C ILE A 55 3.63 7.40 32.27
N LYS A 56 3.73 8.46 33.08
CA LYS A 56 3.51 8.40 34.53
C LYS A 56 2.10 8.88 34.83
N VAL A 57 1.30 8.04 35.46
CA VAL A 57 -0.06 8.38 35.91
C VAL A 57 -0.05 8.46 37.42
N ASP A 58 -0.38 9.63 37.96
CA ASP A 58 -0.60 9.86 39.39
C ASP A 58 -2.11 9.99 39.64
N MET A 59 -2.69 9.11 40.46
CA MET A 59 -4.11 9.13 40.81
C MET A 59 -4.32 9.59 42.26
N GLN A 60 -5.33 10.46 42.47
CA GLN A 60 -5.86 10.79 43.79
C GLN A 60 -7.34 10.38 43.88
N THR A 61 -7.67 9.63 44.92
CA THR A 61 -9.06 9.33 45.31
C THR A 61 -9.51 10.33 46.37
N LYS A 62 -10.58 11.10 46.11
CA LYS A 62 -11.27 11.88 47.14
C LYS A 62 -12.57 11.18 47.52
N ALA A 63 -12.90 11.15 48.81
CA ALA A 63 -14.22 10.72 49.26
C ALA A 63 -15.21 11.89 49.14
N ASP A 64 -16.38 11.66 48.55
CA ASP A 64 -17.50 12.60 48.57
C ASP A 64 -18.12 12.68 49.99
N SER A 65 -18.92 13.70 50.25
CA SER A 65 -19.69 13.96 51.48
C SER A 65 -20.55 12.77 51.97
N GLY A 66 -20.80 11.77 51.12
CA GLY A 66 -21.46 10.50 51.44
C GLY A 66 -20.52 9.29 51.62
N GLY A 67 -19.20 9.49 51.77
CA GLY A 67 -18.21 8.42 51.98
C GLY A 67 -17.92 7.55 50.75
N ARG A 68 -18.41 7.93 49.56
CA ARG A 68 -18.16 7.21 48.30
C ARG A 68 -16.85 7.71 47.67
N PRO A 69 -15.91 6.82 47.30
CA PRO A 69 -14.69 7.23 46.64
C PRO A 69 -14.98 7.73 45.22
N ILE A 70 -14.48 8.91 44.89
CA ILE A 70 -14.46 9.50 43.55
C ILE A 70 -12.98 9.61 43.13
N ALA A 71 -12.62 8.95 42.04
CA ALA A 71 -11.28 9.08 41.45
C ALA A 71 -11.21 10.35 40.60
N LEU A 72 -10.25 11.23 40.88
CA LEU A 72 -9.99 12.42 40.06
C LEU A 72 -8.65 12.26 39.35
N LEU A 73 -8.68 12.25 38.01
CA LEU A 73 -7.49 12.36 37.17
C LEU A 73 -7.14 13.84 37.03
N PHE A 74 -6.07 14.30 37.69
CA PHE A 74 -5.48 15.61 37.42
C PHE A 74 -3.97 15.48 37.18
N THR A 75 -3.48 16.27 36.24
CA THR A 75 -2.05 16.38 35.87
C THR A 75 -1.29 17.39 36.73
N ALA A 76 -1.86 17.93 37.80
CA ALA A 76 -1.21 18.91 38.66
C ALA A 76 -1.32 18.54 40.15
N LYS A 77 -0.18 18.62 40.85
CA LYS A 77 0.03 18.13 42.21
C LYS A 77 -0.42 19.17 43.24
N ASP A 78 -1.45 18.86 44.03
CA ASP A 78 -1.87 19.69 45.18
C ASP A 78 -1.28 19.11 46.49
N GLN A 79 -0.60 19.97 47.27
CA GLN A 79 0.38 19.57 48.30
C GLN A 79 -0.18 19.23 49.68
N ASN A 80 -1.49 19.15 49.89
CA ASN A 80 -2.02 19.12 51.27
C ASN A 80 -3.23 18.20 51.53
N SER A 81 -3.13 16.92 51.15
CA SER A 81 -4.07 15.91 51.66
C SER A 81 -3.43 14.53 51.80
N THR A 82 -3.80 13.81 52.87
CA THR A 82 -3.39 12.43 53.18
C THR A 82 -4.06 11.46 52.21
N ASN A 83 -3.63 11.45 50.95
CA ASN A 83 -4.19 10.62 49.90
C ASN A 83 -3.28 9.40 49.63
N GLN A 84 -3.89 8.24 49.44
CA GLN A 84 -3.21 7.09 48.82
C GLN A 84 -2.85 7.46 47.39
N GLN A 85 -1.56 7.62 47.12
CA GLN A 85 -1.04 7.91 45.80
C GLN A 85 -0.69 6.60 45.11
N VAL A 86 -1.44 6.27 44.06
CA VAL A 86 -1.10 5.17 43.15
C VAL A 86 -0.39 5.78 41.95
N SER A 87 0.92 5.56 41.85
CA SER A 87 1.71 5.95 40.69
C SER A 87 1.96 4.73 39.80
N SER A 88 1.52 4.78 38.55
CA SER A 88 1.81 3.74 37.55
C SER A 88 2.68 4.31 36.44
N THR A 89 3.71 3.57 36.03
CA THR A 89 4.55 3.90 34.88
C THR A 89 4.30 2.89 33.77
N ILE A 90 3.84 3.35 32.62
CA ILE A 90 3.61 2.52 31.44
C ILE A 90 4.66 2.93 30.41
N SER A 91 5.48 1.97 30.01
CA SER A 91 6.48 2.16 28.95
C SER A 91 6.22 1.19 27.80
N GLY A 92 6.48 1.65 26.58
CA GLY A 92 6.22 0.86 25.38
C GLY A 92 6.92 1.46 24.17
N ARG A 93 6.92 0.68 23.09
CA ARG A 93 7.49 1.05 21.80
C ARG A 93 6.44 0.87 20.71
N LEU A 94 6.10 1.94 19.99
CA LEU A 94 5.34 1.85 18.75
C LEU A 94 6.32 1.63 17.59
N VAL A 95 6.11 0.60 16.77
CA VAL A 95 6.96 0.28 15.61
C VAL A 95 6.16 0.51 14.33
N ALA A 96 6.68 1.32 13.42
CA ALA A 96 6.07 1.51 12.11
C ALA A 96 6.46 0.34 11.19
N THR A 97 5.54 -0.59 10.93
CA THR A 97 5.74 -1.63 9.92
C THR A 97 5.34 -1.10 8.54
N PRO A 98 6.23 -1.16 7.52
CA PRO A 98 5.89 -0.77 6.15
C PRO A 98 4.72 -1.60 5.59
N PRO A 99 3.99 -1.09 4.58
CA PRO A 99 2.97 -1.85 3.87
C PRO A 99 3.53 -3.21 3.38
N GLY A 100 2.83 -4.31 3.67
CA GLY A 100 3.27 -5.67 3.33
C GLY A 100 4.04 -6.40 4.44
N GLU A 101 3.92 -5.98 5.71
CA GLU A 101 4.61 -6.60 6.86
C GLU A 101 6.15 -6.56 6.78
N GLY A 102 6.71 -5.71 5.92
CA GLY A 102 8.14 -5.70 5.60
C GLY A 102 8.57 -6.81 4.62
N LEU A 103 7.62 -7.60 4.09
CA LEU A 103 7.89 -8.57 3.03
C LEU A 103 8.04 -7.84 1.68
N PRO A 104 9.03 -8.22 0.86
CA PRO A 104 9.18 -7.66 -0.47
C PRO A 104 7.92 -7.85 -1.33
N THR A 105 7.41 -6.76 -1.90
CA THR A 105 6.17 -6.78 -2.69
C THR A 105 6.45 -7.05 -4.17
N PRO A 106 5.64 -7.86 -4.88
CA PRO A 106 5.79 -8.10 -6.31
C PRO A 106 5.76 -6.81 -7.15
N ARG A 107 6.63 -6.76 -8.16
CA ARG A 107 6.73 -5.74 -9.19
C ARG A 107 6.68 -6.43 -10.55
N ILE A 108 5.84 -5.91 -11.43
CA ILE A 108 5.59 -6.51 -12.75
C ILE A 108 5.93 -5.48 -13.82
N ALA A 109 6.89 -5.81 -14.68
CA ALA A 109 7.17 -5.05 -15.89
C ALA A 109 6.61 -5.81 -17.09
N VAL A 110 5.83 -5.14 -17.93
CA VAL A 110 5.25 -5.70 -19.15
C VAL A 110 5.72 -4.86 -20.33
N SER A 111 6.23 -5.53 -21.36
CA SER A 111 6.65 -4.90 -22.61
C SER A 111 5.98 -5.59 -23.78
N GLY A 112 5.38 -4.80 -24.67
CA GLY A 112 4.79 -5.28 -25.92
C GLY A 112 5.81 -5.22 -27.05
N GLY A 113 5.93 -6.31 -27.81
CA GLY A 113 6.63 -6.34 -29.09
C GLY A 113 5.78 -5.73 -30.21
N GLY A 114 6.39 -5.59 -31.39
CA GLY A 114 5.68 -5.20 -32.60
C GLY A 114 4.68 -6.27 -33.05
N ASN A 115 3.62 -5.85 -33.73
CA ASN A 115 2.72 -6.74 -34.46
C ASN A 115 3.43 -7.19 -35.75
N ILE A 116 3.79 -8.45 -35.87
CA ILE A 116 4.44 -9.02 -37.06
C ILE A 116 3.51 -10.12 -37.59
N GLY A 117 2.97 -9.96 -38.80
CA GLY A 117 2.09 -10.96 -39.40
C GLY A 117 0.80 -11.22 -38.62
N GLY A 118 0.27 -10.22 -37.91
CA GLY A 118 -0.93 -10.38 -37.06
C GLY A 118 -0.64 -11.01 -35.69
N THR A 119 0.61 -11.00 -35.24
CA THR A 119 1.00 -11.54 -33.93
C THR A 119 1.97 -10.61 -33.22
N ALA A 120 1.75 -10.36 -31.93
CA ALA A 120 2.71 -9.65 -31.08
C ALA A 120 3.13 -10.51 -29.88
N THR A 121 4.40 -10.42 -29.50
CA THR A 121 4.93 -11.07 -28.30
C THR A 121 4.95 -10.09 -27.14
N LEU A 122 4.43 -10.50 -25.98
CA LEU A 122 4.52 -9.77 -24.72
C LEU A 122 5.61 -10.40 -23.87
N SER A 123 6.54 -9.59 -23.39
CA SER A 123 7.55 -10.01 -22.42
C SER A 123 7.21 -9.44 -21.05
N ILE A 124 7.08 -10.34 -20.07
CA ILE A 124 6.76 -10.03 -18.68
C ILE A 124 7.97 -10.37 -17.81
N VAL A 125 8.36 -9.46 -16.93
CA VAL A 125 9.40 -9.65 -15.92
C VAL A 125 8.79 -9.38 -14.56
N VAL A 126 8.98 -10.31 -13.64
CA VAL A 126 8.48 -10.22 -12.26
C VAL A 126 9.65 -10.25 -11.29
N THR A 127 9.76 -9.17 -10.51
CA THR A 127 10.69 -9.07 -9.38
C THR A 127 9.90 -8.73 -8.12
N ASN A 128 10.56 -8.65 -6.97
CA ASN A 128 10.00 -7.99 -5.80
C ASN A 128 10.63 -6.61 -5.57
N SER A 129 10.19 -5.91 -4.52
CA SER A 129 10.72 -4.61 -4.12
C SER A 129 12.17 -4.63 -3.63
N ALA A 130 12.71 -5.81 -3.29
CA ALA A 130 14.11 -6.02 -2.96
C ALA A 130 14.99 -6.35 -4.19
N GLY A 131 14.40 -6.47 -5.39
CA GLY A 131 15.10 -6.76 -6.64
C GLY A 131 15.29 -8.26 -6.93
N GLU A 132 14.72 -9.14 -6.11
CA GLU A 132 14.80 -10.59 -6.33
C GLU A 132 13.82 -10.99 -7.44
N VAL A 133 14.22 -11.96 -8.26
CA VAL A 133 13.36 -12.52 -9.31
C VAL A 133 12.34 -13.49 -8.70
N LEU A 134 11.08 -13.41 -9.15
CA LEU A 134 10.03 -14.31 -8.67
C LEU A 134 9.80 -15.43 -9.69
N ALA A 135 10.40 -16.60 -9.47
CA ALA A 135 10.28 -17.78 -10.32
C ALA A 135 9.02 -18.61 -10.02
N ASN A 136 8.49 -19.32 -11.02
CA ASN A 136 7.25 -20.13 -10.92
C ASN A 136 6.04 -19.34 -10.39
N GLN A 137 6.06 -18.02 -10.53
CA GLN A 137 5.02 -17.12 -10.06
C GLN A 137 3.86 -17.15 -11.06
N PRO A 138 2.63 -17.53 -10.65
CA PRO A 138 1.46 -17.40 -11.51
C PRO A 138 1.17 -15.93 -11.81
N ILE A 139 0.90 -15.64 -13.08
CA ILE A 139 0.54 -14.31 -13.59
C ILE A 139 -0.75 -14.45 -14.39
N GLU A 140 -1.73 -13.62 -14.09
CA GLU A 140 -2.94 -13.48 -14.88
C GLU A 140 -2.77 -12.35 -15.88
N LEU A 141 -3.17 -12.58 -17.13
CA LEU A 141 -3.16 -11.59 -18.20
C LEU A 141 -4.58 -11.26 -18.63
N ASN A 142 -4.86 -9.98 -18.75
CA ASN A 142 -6.14 -9.47 -19.24
C ASN A 142 -5.90 -8.33 -20.24
N ILE A 143 -6.88 -8.10 -21.11
CA ILE A 143 -6.89 -6.92 -21.98
C ILE A 143 -7.76 -5.86 -21.29
N ASP A 144 -7.21 -4.65 -21.12
CA ASP A 144 -7.93 -3.51 -20.57
C ASP A 144 -8.55 -2.73 -21.73
N ASP A 145 -9.77 -3.11 -22.10
CA ASP A 145 -10.49 -2.51 -23.22
C ASP A 145 -10.73 -1.01 -22.99
N ALA A 146 -11.00 -0.58 -21.75
CA ALA A 146 -11.19 0.82 -21.42
C ALA A 146 -9.90 1.64 -21.63
N ALA A 147 -8.76 1.18 -21.11
CA ALA A 147 -7.48 1.83 -21.34
C ALA A 147 -7.08 1.81 -22.82
N SER A 148 -7.40 0.72 -23.53
CA SER A 148 -7.16 0.60 -24.97
C SER A 148 -7.94 1.64 -25.77
N VAL A 149 -9.22 1.88 -25.43
CA VAL A 149 -10.04 2.95 -26.01
C VAL A 149 -9.40 4.31 -25.74
N THR A 150 -9.04 4.61 -24.49
CA THR A 150 -8.46 5.91 -24.11
C THR A 150 -7.14 6.19 -24.85
N LEU A 151 -6.22 5.21 -24.88
CA LEU A 151 -4.93 5.41 -25.53
C LEU A 151 -5.03 5.42 -27.07
N SER A 152 -5.92 4.62 -27.65
CA SER A 152 -6.17 4.65 -29.09
C SER A 152 -6.78 5.98 -29.52
N ALA A 153 -7.70 6.54 -28.72
CA ALA A 153 -8.24 7.88 -28.95
C ALA A 153 -7.15 8.95 -28.92
N ALA A 154 -6.22 8.88 -27.95
CA ALA A 154 -5.06 9.76 -27.88
C ALA A 154 -4.12 9.64 -29.10
N ARG A 155 -4.11 8.50 -29.78
CA ARG A 155 -3.38 8.28 -31.05
C ARG A 155 -4.17 8.63 -32.32
N GLY A 156 -5.41 9.11 -32.18
CA GLY A 156 -6.28 9.56 -33.29
C GLY A 156 -7.39 8.57 -33.69
N VAL A 157 -7.62 7.50 -32.92
CA VAL A 157 -8.66 6.49 -33.19
C VAL A 157 -9.78 6.64 -32.14
N ALA A 158 -10.65 7.64 -32.32
CA ALA A 158 -11.60 8.11 -31.30
C ALA A 158 -12.65 7.07 -30.83
N ASN A 159 -13.02 6.12 -31.71
CA ASN A 159 -14.04 5.11 -31.43
C ASN A 159 -13.45 3.69 -31.51
N PHE A 160 -12.23 3.50 -31.01
CA PHE A 160 -11.61 2.19 -31.03
C PHE A 160 -12.45 1.19 -30.25
N VAL A 161 -12.79 0.08 -30.89
CA VAL A 161 -13.37 -1.10 -30.25
C VAL A 161 -12.56 -2.29 -30.74
N ARG A 162 -11.91 -2.98 -29.80
CA ARG A 162 -11.09 -4.15 -30.11
C ARG A 162 -11.95 -5.21 -30.80
N GLN A 163 -11.45 -5.74 -31.90
CA GLN A 163 -12.11 -6.82 -32.60
C GLN A 163 -12.03 -8.12 -31.77
N PRO A 164 -13.08 -8.96 -31.73
CA PRO A 164 -13.08 -10.19 -30.93
C PRO A 164 -11.95 -11.18 -31.28
N GLY A 165 -11.42 -11.11 -32.51
CA GLY A 165 -10.29 -11.91 -32.94
C GLY A 165 -8.93 -11.46 -32.38
N THR A 166 -8.83 -10.21 -31.92
CA THR A 166 -7.63 -9.70 -31.25
C THR A 166 -7.65 -10.14 -29.79
N ARG A 167 -6.87 -11.16 -29.44
CA ARG A 167 -6.97 -11.85 -28.14
C ARG A 167 -5.64 -12.43 -27.68
N LEU A 168 -5.50 -12.55 -26.37
CA LEU A 168 -4.41 -13.30 -25.76
C LEU A 168 -4.59 -14.80 -26.05
N GLN A 169 -3.51 -15.47 -26.46
CA GLN A 169 -3.51 -16.92 -26.64
C GLN A 169 -3.50 -17.66 -25.29
N GLN A 170 -2.92 -17.03 -24.26
CA GLN A 170 -2.90 -17.52 -22.88
C GLN A 170 -3.28 -16.39 -21.93
N ALA A 171 -4.16 -16.69 -20.97
CA ALA A 171 -4.57 -15.75 -19.92
C ALA A 171 -3.88 -16.03 -18.57
N LEU A 172 -3.27 -17.20 -18.40
CA LEU A 172 -2.53 -17.57 -17.20
C LEU A 172 -1.14 -18.07 -17.59
N LEU A 173 -0.12 -17.47 -17.00
CA LEU A 173 1.28 -17.81 -17.23
C LEU A 173 1.96 -18.15 -15.90
N ARG A 174 3.13 -18.77 -15.99
CA ARG A 174 4.07 -18.91 -14.88
C ARG A 174 5.43 -18.37 -15.31
N THR A 175 6.11 -17.67 -14.42
CA THR A 175 7.48 -17.24 -14.69
C THR A 175 8.45 -18.43 -14.68
N ASP A 176 9.49 -18.31 -15.50
CA ASP A 176 10.65 -19.20 -15.51
C ASP A 176 11.58 -18.94 -14.30
N ALA A 177 12.72 -19.64 -14.27
CA ALA A 177 13.74 -19.49 -13.23
C ALA A 177 14.35 -18.08 -13.14
N ASN A 178 14.21 -17.26 -14.19
CA ASN A 178 14.71 -15.89 -14.25
C ASN A 178 13.62 -14.85 -13.94
N GLY A 179 12.43 -15.29 -13.49
CA GLY A 179 11.30 -14.41 -13.23
C GLY A 179 10.65 -13.86 -14.50
N ARG A 180 10.79 -14.54 -15.64
CA ARG A 180 10.28 -14.08 -16.94
C ARG A 180 9.15 -14.96 -17.44
N ALA A 181 8.19 -14.35 -18.13
CA ALA A 181 7.15 -15.07 -18.86
C ALA A 181 6.89 -14.39 -20.21
N THR A 182 6.46 -15.17 -21.20
CA THR A 182 6.11 -14.67 -22.52
C THR A 182 4.68 -15.03 -22.86
N ALA A 183 3.95 -14.10 -23.46
CA ALA A 183 2.59 -14.30 -23.95
C ALA A 183 2.50 -13.91 -25.42
N THR A 184 1.54 -14.49 -26.13
CA THR A 184 1.26 -14.14 -27.51
C THR A 184 -0.10 -13.47 -27.62
N LEU A 185 -0.12 -12.28 -28.24
CA LEU A 185 -1.34 -11.59 -28.65
C LEU A 185 -1.57 -11.87 -30.13
N SER A 186 -2.66 -12.57 -30.44
CA SER A 186 -3.15 -12.66 -31.82
C SER A 186 -3.90 -11.38 -32.14
N ILE A 187 -3.63 -10.81 -33.31
CA ILE A 187 -4.16 -9.53 -33.77
C ILE A 187 -4.84 -9.77 -35.12
N VAL A 188 -6.14 -9.48 -35.19
CA VAL A 188 -6.83 -9.45 -36.49
C VAL A 188 -6.73 -8.04 -37.09
N LYS A 189 -7.41 -7.78 -38.20
CA LYS A 189 -7.40 -6.46 -38.82
C LYS A 189 -8.00 -5.40 -37.89
N GLU A 190 -7.12 -4.69 -37.20
CA GLU A 190 -7.44 -3.56 -36.33
C GLU A 190 -7.13 -2.23 -37.05
N PRO A 191 -7.72 -1.10 -36.60
CA PRO A 191 -7.38 0.20 -37.15
C PRO A 191 -5.90 0.52 -36.99
N ALA A 192 -5.27 1.03 -38.05
CA ALA A 192 -3.91 1.53 -37.99
C ALA A 192 -3.80 2.63 -36.91
N ARG A 193 -2.69 2.63 -36.15
CA ARG A 193 -2.43 3.50 -34.98
C ARG A 193 -3.21 3.16 -33.70
N ALA A 194 -4.15 2.23 -33.74
CA ALA A 194 -4.77 1.74 -32.51
C ALA A 194 -3.73 1.02 -31.63
N VAL A 195 -4.01 0.95 -30.33
CA VAL A 195 -3.19 0.23 -29.36
C VAL A 195 -4.07 -0.61 -28.45
N VAL A 196 -3.55 -1.76 -28.03
CA VAL A 196 -4.17 -2.62 -27.03
C VAL A 196 -3.32 -2.61 -25.78
N VAL A 197 -3.98 -2.38 -24.64
CA VAL A 197 -3.37 -2.42 -23.31
C VAL A 197 -3.57 -3.80 -22.71
N VAL A 198 -2.47 -4.42 -22.31
CA VAL A 198 -2.46 -5.70 -21.61
C VAL A 198 -2.05 -5.46 -20.16
N VAL A 199 -2.83 -6.01 -19.24
CA VAL A 199 -2.59 -5.95 -17.80
C VAL A 199 -2.13 -7.32 -17.35
N ALA A 200 -1.00 -7.36 -16.66
CA ALA A 200 -0.52 -8.52 -15.94
C ALA A 200 -0.75 -8.34 -14.44
N SER A 201 -1.33 -9.32 -13.76
CA SER A 201 -1.66 -9.25 -12.34
C SER A 201 -1.15 -10.44 -11.53
N ILE A 202 -0.76 -10.14 -10.29
CA ILE A 202 -0.41 -11.09 -9.23
C ILE A 202 -1.14 -10.61 -7.97
N GLY A 203 -2.28 -11.22 -7.64
CA GLY A 203 -3.12 -10.76 -6.53
C GLY A 203 -3.49 -9.28 -6.71
N ALA A 204 -3.13 -8.43 -5.74
CA ALA A 204 -3.39 -6.99 -5.78
C ALA A 204 -2.38 -6.18 -6.62
N TYR A 205 -1.29 -6.80 -7.09
CA TYR A 205 -0.24 -6.11 -7.85
C TYR A 205 -0.49 -6.25 -9.34
N SER A 206 -0.27 -5.17 -10.10
CA SER A 206 -0.42 -5.19 -11.55
C SER A 206 0.64 -4.38 -12.27
N GLY A 207 0.93 -4.78 -13.51
CA GLY A 207 1.75 -4.07 -14.48
C GLY A 207 1.01 -3.96 -15.80
N ARG A 208 1.33 -2.93 -16.60
CA ARG A 208 0.67 -2.69 -17.89
C ARG A 208 1.69 -2.63 -19.02
N GLY A 209 1.35 -3.25 -20.14
CA GLY A 209 2.09 -3.16 -21.40
C GLY A 209 1.16 -2.68 -22.51
N VAL A 210 1.74 -2.05 -23.53
CA VAL A 210 1.01 -1.55 -24.69
C VAL A 210 1.55 -2.23 -25.94
N VAL A 211 0.64 -2.69 -26.80
CA VAL A 211 0.97 -3.25 -28.12
C VAL A 211 0.37 -2.35 -29.19
N GLY A 212 1.19 -1.92 -30.15
CA GLY A 212 0.72 -1.24 -31.36
C GLY A 212 0.03 -2.21 -32.30
N MET A 213 -1.12 -1.80 -32.85
CA MET A 213 -1.86 -2.63 -33.80
C MET A 213 -1.31 -2.53 -35.22
N GLU A 214 -0.51 -1.49 -35.51
CA GLU A 214 0.24 -1.38 -36.76
C GLU A 214 1.16 -2.58 -36.99
N GLU A 215 1.02 -3.23 -38.14
CA GLU A 215 1.94 -4.29 -38.53
C GLU A 215 3.32 -3.69 -38.85
N VAL A 216 4.34 -4.28 -38.25
CA VAL A 216 5.75 -3.91 -38.39
C VAL A 216 6.38 -4.95 -39.30
N GLY A 217 6.64 -4.55 -40.54
CA GLY A 217 7.24 -5.37 -41.60
C GLY A 217 8.05 -4.51 -42.55
#